data_AF-A0A8T6UQF3-F1
#
_entry.id   AF-A0A8T6UQF3-F1
#
_cell.length_a   1.000
_cell.length_b   1.000
_cell.length_c   1.000
_cell.angle_alpha   90.00
_cell.angle_beta   90.00
_cell.angle_gamma   90.00
#
_symmetry.space_group_name_H-M   'P 1'
#
loop_
_entity.id
_entity.type
_entity.pdbx_description
1 polymer ?
#
loop_
_entity_poly.entity_id
_entity_poly.type
_entity_poly.pdbx_seq_one_letter_code
_entity_poly.pdbx_strand_id
1 'polypeptide(L)'
;MLELIQKIGVSGKSIIVCSDILHEVQKISNYVIILSNGWLVTEEYVADLLRGEEGKYRITARGSTAKLKAFVSSLTKYIRSALHKTKGKRLQ
;
A
#
# COMPACT_ATOMS: atom_id res chain seq x y z
N MET A 1 -1.23 -8.85 24.36
CA MET A 1 -0.72 -9.91 23.45
C MET A 1 0.40 -9.38 22.55
N LEU A 2 0.18 -8.29 21.81
CA LEU A 2 1.22 -7.66 20.96
C LEU A 2 2.53 -7.34 21.71
N GLU A 3 2.43 -6.83 22.94
CA GLU A 3 3.60 -6.53 23.79
C GLU A 3 4.45 -7.76 24.13
N LEU A 4 3.84 -8.94 24.24
CA LEU A 4 4.55 -10.18 24.51
C LEU A 4 5.37 -10.62 23.29
N ILE A 5 4.77 -10.51 22.10
CA ILE A 5 5.44 -10.83 20.82
C ILE A 5 6.66 -9.92 20.64
N GLN A 6 6.50 -8.62 20.91
CA GLN A 6 7.63 -7.68 20.85
C GLN A 6 8.74 -8.05 21.84
N LYS A 7 8.41 -8.36 23.10
CA LYS A 7 9.41 -8.77 24.11
C LYS A 7 10.15 -10.05 23.71
N ILE A 8 9.46 -11.03 23.12
CA ILE A 8 10.09 -12.28 22.64
C ILE A 8 11.00 -11.99 21.43
N GLY A 9 10.58 -11.10 20.52
CA GLY A 9 11.37 -10.70 19.37
C GLY A 9 12.72 -10.08 19.75
N VAL A 10 12.75 -9.27 20.81
CA VAL A 10 14.01 -8.68 21.35
C VAL A 10 14.98 -9.76 21.85
N SER A 11 14.50 -10.95 22.20
CA SER A 11 15.34 -12.07 22.67
C SER A 11 16.08 -12.83 21.56
N GLY A 12 16.13 -12.27 20.35
CA GLY A 12 16.86 -12.83 19.20
C GLY A 12 16.18 -14.05 18.56
N LYS A 13 14.88 -14.24 18.81
CA LYS A 13 14.11 -15.35 18.23
C LYS A 13 13.40 -14.90 16.97
N SER A 14 13.41 -15.74 15.95
CA SER A 14 12.56 -15.57 14.77
C SER A 14 11.12 -15.89 15.13
N ILE A 15 10.20 -14.99 14.78
CA ILE A 15 8.76 -15.15 15.02
C ILE A 15 8.04 -15.01 13.68
N ILE A 16 7.14 -15.94 13.38
CA ILE A 16 6.23 -15.86 12.25
C ILE A 16 4.83 -15.61 12.81
N VAL A 17 4.17 -14.56 12.35
CA VAL A 17 2.79 -14.21 12.74
C VAL A 17 1.91 -14.17 11.51
N CYS A 18 0.82 -14.94 11.53
CA CYS A 18 -0.23 -14.91 10.51
C CYS A 18 -1.43 -14.14 11.06
N SER A 19 -1.87 -13.11 10.34
CA SER A 19 -3.06 -12.33 10.69
C SER A 19 -3.67 -11.74 9.42
N ASP A 20 -4.98 -11.58 9.41
CA ASP A 20 -5.76 -10.87 8.40
C ASP A 20 -5.91 -9.36 8.73
N ILE A 21 -5.51 -8.95 9.95
CA ILE A 21 -5.57 -7.57 10.41
C ILE A 21 -4.22 -6.88 10.18
N LEU A 22 -4.10 -6.18 9.05
CA LEU A 22 -2.88 -5.46 8.64
C LEU A 22 -2.32 -4.53 9.73
N HIS A 23 -3.19 -3.82 10.46
CA HIS A 23 -2.79 -2.88 11.50
C HIS A 23 -2.07 -3.55 12.69
N GLU A 24 -2.36 -4.81 13.00
CA GLU A 24 -1.66 -5.54 14.06
C GLU A 24 -0.29 -6.01 13.56
N VAL A 25 -0.23 -6.57 12.35
CA VAL A 25 1.00 -7.04 11.71
C VAL A 25 2.01 -5.89 11.56
N GLN A 26 1.55 -4.71 11.15
CA GLN A 26 2.41 -3.53 11.01
C GLN A 26 3.08 -3.08 12.32
N LYS A 27 2.47 -3.37 13.49
CA LYS A 27 3.02 -2.96 14.79
C LYS A 27 4.08 -3.88 15.34
N ILE A 28 4.18 -5.11 14.83
CA ILE A 28 5.01 -6.17 15.42
C ILE A 28 6.00 -6.77 14.43
N SER A 29 5.81 -6.56 13.13
CA SER A 29 6.65 -7.15 12.08
C SER A 29 7.55 -6.12 11.43
N ASN A 30 8.80 -6.49 11.15
CA ASN A 30 9.70 -5.70 10.31
C ASN A 30 9.51 -6.01 8.81
N TYR A 31 9.06 -7.22 8.51
CA TYR A 31 8.92 -7.76 7.16
C TYR A 31 7.58 -8.49 7.05
N VAL A 32 6.92 -8.35 5.91
CA VAL A 32 5.57 -8.89 5.69
C VAL A 32 5.47 -9.59 4.35
N ILE A 33 4.72 -10.69 4.37
CA ILE A 33 4.32 -11.45 3.20
C ILE A 33 2.81 -11.32 3.12
N ILE A 34 2.29 -10.74 2.03
CA ILE A 34 0.86 -10.61 1.81
C ILE A 34 0.41 -11.69 0.83
N LEU A 35 -0.53 -12.51 1.27
CA LEU A 35 -1.17 -13.54 0.46
C LEU A 35 -2.59 -13.12 0.11
N SER A 36 -3.02 -13.37 -1.12
CA SER A 36 -4.41 -13.21 -1.56
C SER A 36 -4.81 -14.40 -2.42
N ASN A 37 -5.90 -15.07 -2.05
CA ASN A 37 -6.42 -16.24 -2.77
C ASN A 37 -5.37 -17.34 -3.03
N GLY A 38 -4.47 -17.57 -2.07
CA GLY A 38 -3.38 -18.54 -2.19
C GLY A 38 -2.17 -18.06 -3.00
N TRP A 39 -2.18 -16.82 -3.49
CA TRP A 39 -1.09 -16.24 -4.26
C TRP A 39 -0.31 -15.21 -3.46
N LEU A 40 1.01 -15.19 -3.66
CA LEU A 40 1.88 -14.13 -3.15
C LEU A 40 1.58 -12.83 -3.89
N VAL A 41 1.18 -11.81 -3.13
CA VAL A 41 0.87 -10.46 -3.65
C VAL A 41 2.09 -9.55 -3.53
N THR A 42 2.74 -9.55 -2.36
CA THR A 42 3.95 -8.77 -2.10
C THR A 42 4.71 -9.38 -0.91
N GLU A 43 6.01 -9.13 -0.88
CA GLU A 43 6.94 -9.57 0.14
C GLU A 43 7.99 -8.46 0.35
N GLU A 44 7.86 -7.67 1.42
CA GLU A 44 8.66 -6.44 1.60
C GLU A 44 8.85 -6.08 3.10
N TYR A 45 9.78 -5.18 3.38
CA TYR A 45 9.86 -4.53 4.69
C TYR A 45 8.64 -3.64 4.91
N VAL A 46 8.10 -3.65 6.13
CA VAL A 46 6.90 -2.86 6.48
C VAL A 46 7.12 -1.36 6.22
N ALA A 47 8.33 -0.86 6.46
CA ALA A 47 8.66 0.54 6.19
C ALA A 47 8.48 0.91 4.71
N ASP A 48 8.85 0.01 3.80
CA ASP A 48 8.74 0.24 2.36
C ASP A 48 7.31 0.03 1.87
N LEU A 49 6.60 -0.97 2.41
CA LEU A 49 5.17 -1.15 2.17
C LEU A 49 4.36 0.10 2.59
N LEU A 50 4.69 0.71 3.73
CA LEU A 50 4.00 1.87 4.28
C LEU A 50 4.34 3.20 3.61
N ARG A 51 5.53 3.31 2.99
CA ARG A 51 5.88 4.49 2.18
C ARG A 51 4.88 4.69 1.02
N GLY A 52 4.17 3.63 0.63
CA GLY A 52 3.34 3.61 -0.55
C GLY A 52 4.19 3.66 -1.81
N GLU A 53 3.61 3.31 -2.96
CA GLU A 53 4.32 3.48 -4.22
C GLU A 53 4.35 4.97 -4.59
N GLU A 54 5.54 5.49 -4.91
CA GLU A 54 5.68 6.82 -5.50
C GLU A 54 4.71 6.95 -6.70
N GLY A 55 3.80 7.92 -6.63
CA GLY A 55 2.81 8.16 -7.68
C GLY A 55 1.47 7.42 -7.53
N LYS A 56 1.25 6.63 -6.46
CA LYS A 56 -0.08 6.09 -6.12
C LYS A 56 -0.77 6.95 -5.08
N TYR A 57 -1.95 7.47 -5.43
CA TYR A 57 -2.76 8.31 -4.55
C TYR A 57 -4.12 7.65 -4.30
N ARG A 58 -4.53 7.55 -3.04
CA ARG A 58 -5.89 7.12 -2.66
C ARG A 58 -6.76 8.35 -2.43
N ILE A 59 -7.80 8.51 -3.24
CA ILE A 59 -8.74 9.63 -3.15
C ILE A 59 -10.11 9.09 -2.74
N THR A 60 -10.69 9.68 -1.69
CA THR A 60 -12.06 9.41 -1.26
C THR A 60 -12.93 10.60 -1.65
N ALA A 61 -13.94 10.38 -2.50
CA ALA A 61 -14.88 11.40 -2.95
C ALA A 61 -16.31 11.02 -2.57
N ARG A 62 -17.14 12.02 -2.21
CA ARG A 62 -18.56 11.84 -1.89
C ARG A 62 -19.42 12.56 -2.92
N GLY A 63 -20.52 11.94 -3.33
CA GLY A 63 -21.46 12.50 -4.30
C GLY A 63 -22.43 11.46 -4.82
N SER A 64 -23.36 11.87 -5.69
CA SER A 64 -24.25 10.93 -6.37
C SER A 64 -23.48 10.04 -7.35
N THR A 65 -23.96 8.83 -7.59
CA THR A 65 -23.31 7.83 -8.45
C THR A 65 -22.96 8.37 -9.84
N ALA A 66 -23.87 9.17 -10.44
CA ALA A 66 -23.64 9.79 -11.75
C ALA A 66 -22.45 10.76 -11.73
N LYS A 67 -22.36 11.61 -10.69
CA LYS A 67 -21.25 12.57 -10.52
C LYS A 67 -19.94 11.87 -10.22
N LEU A 68 -19.95 10.80 -9.43
CA LEU A 68 -18.76 10.00 -9.14
C LEU A 68 -18.22 9.31 -10.40
N LYS A 69 -19.09 8.74 -11.24
CA LYS A 69 -18.68 8.16 -12.54
C LYS A 69 -18.06 9.22 -13.46
N ALA A 70 -18.68 10.40 -13.55
CA ALA A 70 -18.16 11.51 -14.35
C ALA A 70 -16.80 12.02 -13.83
N PHE A 71 -16.65 12.10 -12.51
CA PHE A 71 -15.40 12.47 -11.85
C PHE A 71 -14.28 11.47 -12.18
N VAL A 72 -14.53 10.17 -12.01
CA VAL A 72 -13.55 9.12 -12.32
C VAL A 72 -13.13 9.19 -13.79
N SER A 73 -14.08 9.33 -14.72
CA SER A 73 -13.79 9.46 -16.15
C SER A 73 -12.91 10.68 -16.47
N SER A 74 -13.21 11.82 -15.85
CA SER A 74 -12.43 13.07 -16.00
C SER A 74 -11.02 12.93 -15.44
N LEU A 75 -10.89 12.29 -14.26
CA LEU A 75 -9.61 12.02 -13.61
C LEU A 75 -8.74 11.12 -14.49
N THR A 76 -9.30 10.03 -15.04
CA THR A 76 -8.59 9.14 -15.95
C THR A 76 -8.09 9.87 -17.20
N LYS A 77 -8.93 10.74 -17.79
CA LYS A 77 -8.55 11.56 -18.95
C LYS A 77 -7.40 12.51 -18.63
N TYR A 78 -7.45 13.17 -17.46
CA TYR A 78 -6.40 14.09 -17.01
C TYR A 78 -5.08 13.37 -16.73
N ILE A 79 -5.11 12.23 -16.04
CA ILE A 79 -3.90 11.45 -15.75
C ILE A 79 -3.24 10.99 -17.06
N ARG A 80 -4.01 10.51 -18.03
CA ARG A 80 -3.48 10.12 -19.35
C ARG A 80 -2.80 11.30 -20.06
N SER A 81 -3.40 12.49 -20.07
CA SER A 81 -2.80 13.67 -20.72
C SER A 81 -1.58 14.20 -19.99
N ALA A 82 -1.56 14.13 -18.65
CA ALA A 82 -0.42 14.52 -17.84
C ALA A 82 0.80 13.60 -18.07
N LEU A 83 0.59 12.28 -18.15
CA LEU A 83 1.66 11.30 -18.41
C LEU A 83 2.38 11.54 -19.77
N HIS A 84 1.67 12.04 -20.78
CA HIS A 84 2.27 12.40 -22.07
C HIS A 84 3.16 13.65 -22.00
N LYS A 85 2.85 14.60 -21.11
CA LYS A 85 3.68 15.82 -20.93
C LYS A 85 4.95 15.56 -20.13
N THR A 86 4.93 14.63 -19.18
CA THR A 86 6.08 14.38 -18.28
C THR A 86 7.20 13.58 -18.93
N LYS A 87 6.92 12.76 -19.95
CA LYS A 87 7.97 12.02 -20.70
C LYS A 87 8.88 12.90 -21.57
N GLY A 88 8.52 14.17 -21.80
CA GLY A 88 9.33 15.12 -22.58
C GLY A 88 10.31 15.97 -21.79
N LYS A 89 10.44 15.78 -20.46
CA LYS A 89 11.21 16.67 -19.58
C LYS A 89 12.32 16.00 -18.76
N ARG A 90 12.67 14.75 -19.07
CA ARG A 90 13.77 14.00 -18.43
C ARG A 90 14.86 13.64 -19.45
N LEU A 91 15.42 14.64 -20.11
CA LEU A 91 16.68 14.57 -20.86
C LEU A 91 17.26 15.99 -20.95
N GLN A 92 17.71 16.52 -19.81
CA GLN A 92 18.81 17.50 -19.70
C GLN A 92 19.49 17.27 -18.36
#